data_AF-A0A847N4W9-F1
#
_entry.id   AF-A0A847N4W9-F1
#
_cell.length_a   1.000
_cell.length_b   1.000
_cell.length_c   1.000
_cell.angle_alpha   90.00
_cell.angle_beta   90.00
_cell.angle_gamma   90.00
#
_symmetry.space_group_name_H-M   'P 1'
#
loop_
_entity.id
_entity.type
_entity.pdbx_description
1 polymer ?
#
loop_
_entity_poly.entity_id
_entity_poly.type
_entity_poly.pdbx_seq_one_letter_code
_entity_poly.pdbx_strand_id
1 'polypeptide(L)'
;DVIVTENMFGDILSDEASQITGSIGMLPSASLREDSFGMYEPIHGSAPDIAGKDLANPIATILSVAMMLRYSFGLATEADAIESAVSKVLDKGYRTADIYTEGMKKVGTSEMGSLIAQSL
;
A
#
# COMPACT_ATOMS: atom_id res chain seq x y z
N ASP A 1 -13.96 -9.35 -6.79
CA ASP A 1 -15.15 -8.67 -7.35
C ASP A 1 -14.77 -7.22 -7.64
N VAL A 2 -15.53 -6.49 -8.47
CA VAL A 2 -15.21 -5.12 -8.90
C VAL A 2 -16.46 -4.24 -8.82
N ILE A 3 -16.33 -3.06 -8.20
CA ILE A 3 -17.37 -2.02 -8.17
C ILE A 3 -16.97 -0.92 -9.16
N VAL A 4 -17.92 -0.46 -9.99
CA VAL A 4 -17.75 0.66 -10.92
C VAL A 4 -18.82 1.71 -10.66
N THR A 5 -18.42 2.98 -10.60
CA THR A 5 -19.32 4.11 -10.33
C THR A 5 -18.74 5.41 -10.91
N GLU A 6 -19.53 6.48 -10.90
CA GLU A 6 -19.07 7.81 -11.31
C GLU A 6 -18.18 8.49 -10.26
N ASN A 7 -17.51 9.59 -10.62
CA ASN A 7 -16.49 10.24 -9.79
C ASN A 7 -16.99 10.59 -8.38
N MET A 8 -18.14 11.29 -8.26
CA MET A 8 -18.66 11.74 -6.97
C MET A 8 -19.02 10.58 -6.03
N PHE A 9 -19.69 9.55 -6.54
CA PHE A 9 -19.98 8.36 -5.73
C PHE A 9 -18.73 7.51 -5.48
N GLY A 10 -17.79 7.50 -6.42
CA GLY A 10 -16.51 6.83 -6.28
C GLY A 10 -15.73 7.36 -5.10
N ASP A 11 -15.59 8.69 -5.02
CA ASP A 11 -14.91 9.39 -3.93
C ASP A 11 -15.51 9.03 -2.55
N ILE A 12 -16.84 9.13 -2.44
CA ILE A 12 -17.56 8.82 -1.20
C ILE A 12 -17.38 7.34 -0.81
N LEU A 13 -17.59 6.42 -1.76
CA LEU A 13 -17.51 4.98 -1.48
C LEU A 13 -16.08 4.52 -1.22
N SER A 14 -15.07 5.11 -1.89
CA SER A 14 -13.67 4.76 -1.67
C SER A 14 -13.18 5.22 -0.30
N ASP A 15 -13.61 6.40 0.15
CA ASP A 15 -13.28 6.88 1.49
C ASP A 15 -13.95 6.02 2.57
N GLU A 16 -15.24 5.69 2.40
CA GLU A 16 -15.96 4.80 3.31
C GLU A 16 -15.30 3.42 3.39
N ALA A 17 -14.99 2.81 2.24
CA ALA A 17 -14.31 1.52 2.18
C ALA A 17 -12.92 1.58 2.83
N SER A 18 -12.18 2.67 2.63
CA SER A 18 -10.84 2.85 3.21
C SER A 18 -10.88 2.87 4.73
N GLN A 19 -11.89 3.52 5.33
CA GLN A 19 -12.07 3.53 6.78
C GLN A 19 -12.43 2.15 7.33
N ILE A 20 -13.25 1.36 6.61
CA ILE A 20 -13.66 0.01 7.03
C ILE A 20 -12.46 -0.93 7.16
N THR A 21 -11.46 -0.79 6.28
CA THR A 21 -10.24 -1.63 6.35
C THR A 21 -9.38 -1.35 7.59
N GLY A 22 -9.61 -0.24 8.27
CA GLY A 22 -8.94 0.12 9.52
C GLY A 22 -7.51 0.65 9.38
N SER A 23 -6.95 0.71 8.15
CA SER A 23 -5.60 1.24 7.93
C SER A 23 -5.41 1.86 6.55
N ILE A 24 -5.68 3.16 6.45
CA ILE A 24 -5.44 3.99 5.25
C ILE A 24 -3.98 3.88 4.76
N GLY A 25 -3.01 3.76 5.68
CA GLY A 25 -1.58 3.68 5.37
C GLY A 25 -1.15 2.44 4.57
N MET A 26 -2.08 1.52 4.28
CA MET A 26 -1.84 0.25 3.58
C MET A 26 -2.45 0.21 2.18
N LEU A 27 -3.24 1.23 1.79
CA LEU A 27 -4.07 1.16 0.60
C LEU A 27 -3.36 1.78 -0.61
N PRO A 28 -3.02 0.98 -1.64
CA PRO A 28 -2.49 1.49 -2.90
C PRO A 28 -3.62 2.02 -3.81
N SER A 29 -3.27 2.85 -4.79
CA SER A 29 -4.19 3.29 -5.85
C SER A 29 -3.51 3.34 -7.22
N ALA A 30 -4.35 3.36 -8.25
CA ALA A 30 -3.94 3.55 -9.63
C ALA A 30 -4.97 4.39 -10.40
N SER A 31 -4.47 5.35 -11.18
CA SER A 31 -5.23 6.09 -12.19
C SER A 31 -4.76 5.63 -13.57
N LEU A 32 -5.59 4.85 -14.25
CA LEU A 32 -5.27 4.20 -15.53
C LEU A 32 -5.88 4.97 -16.71
N ARG A 33 -5.23 4.93 -17.87
CA ARG A 33 -5.82 5.36 -19.16
C ARG A 33 -6.22 4.14 -20.00
N GLU A 34 -6.70 4.35 -21.22
CA GLU A 34 -7.17 3.25 -22.09
C GLU A 34 -6.07 2.26 -22.52
N ASP A 35 -4.80 2.67 -22.49
CA ASP A 35 -3.67 1.78 -22.76
C ASP A 35 -3.01 1.31 -21.44
N SER A 36 -1.81 0.75 -21.52
CA SER A 36 -1.09 0.24 -20.35
C SER A 36 -0.43 1.33 -19.49
N PHE A 37 -0.58 2.62 -19.77
CA PHE A 37 0.00 3.66 -18.94
C PHE A 37 -0.92 4.00 -17.75
N GLY A 38 -0.32 4.13 -16.56
CA GLY A 38 -1.03 4.51 -15.35
C GLY A 38 -0.18 5.35 -14.42
N MET A 39 -0.83 6.12 -13.57
CA MET A 39 -0.23 6.79 -12.41
C MET A 39 -0.54 5.95 -11.18
N TYR A 40 0.47 5.62 -10.39
CA TYR A 40 0.35 4.74 -9.23
C TYR A 40 0.86 5.48 -7.99
N GLU A 41 0.04 5.55 -6.97
CA GLU A 41 0.33 6.29 -5.75
C GLU A 41 -0.32 5.62 -4.53
N PRO A 42 0.15 5.87 -3.31
CA PRO A 42 -0.63 5.52 -2.12
C PRO A 42 -1.81 6.50 -1.96
N ILE A 43 -2.92 6.07 -1.34
CA ILE A 43 -4.04 7.00 -1.07
C ILE A 43 -3.74 7.97 0.08
N HIS A 44 -2.75 7.66 0.92
CA HIS A 44 -2.46 8.48 2.09
C HIS A 44 -1.82 9.81 1.67
N GLY A 45 -2.06 10.87 2.45
CA GLY A 45 -1.46 12.18 2.23
C GLY A 45 0.04 12.25 2.57
N SER A 46 0.57 13.47 2.58
CA SER A 46 2.01 13.74 2.76
C SER A 46 2.54 13.59 4.20
N ALA A 47 1.65 13.54 5.20
CA ALA A 47 1.99 13.41 6.63
C ALA A 47 3.21 14.27 7.06
N PRO A 48 3.14 15.61 6.93
CA PRO A 48 4.29 16.50 7.09
C PRO A 48 4.87 16.51 8.51
N ASP A 49 4.06 16.15 9.50
CA ASP A 49 4.43 16.04 10.91
C ASP A 49 5.43 14.90 11.18
N ILE A 50 5.48 13.87 10.33
CA ILE A 50 6.41 12.73 10.45
C ILE A 50 7.50 12.70 9.37
N ALA A 51 7.52 13.69 8.48
CA ALA A 51 8.51 13.79 7.41
C ALA A 51 9.95 13.77 7.97
N GLY A 52 10.80 12.90 7.41
CA GLY A 52 12.20 12.75 7.80
C GLY A 52 12.44 12.04 9.14
N LYS A 53 11.42 11.44 9.75
CA LYS A 53 11.52 10.78 11.08
C LYS A 53 11.59 9.26 11.04
N ASP A 54 11.63 8.65 9.86
CA ASP A 54 11.59 7.18 9.67
C ASP A 54 10.35 6.51 10.30
N LEU A 55 9.21 7.22 10.30
CA LEU A 55 7.95 6.75 10.90
C LEU A 55 6.85 6.39 9.89
N ALA A 56 6.98 6.83 8.64
CA ALA A 56 5.98 6.61 7.61
C ALA A 56 5.83 5.12 7.27
N ASN A 57 4.62 4.69 6.96
CA ASN A 57 4.34 3.36 6.46
C ASN A 57 4.66 3.28 4.96
N PRO A 58 5.67 2.50 4.52
CA PRO A 58 6.01 2.41 3.11
C PRO A 58 5.10 1.46 2.32
N ILE A 59 4.22 0.70 3.00
CA ILE A 59 3.54 -0.45 2.39
C ILE A 59 2.58 -0.04 1.28
N ALA A 60 1.76 1.00 1.47
CA ALA A 60 0.85 1.47 0.42
C ALA A 60 1.61 1.78 -0.87
N THR A 61 2.70 2.55 -0.80
CA THR A 61 3.53 2.87 -1.97
C THR A 61 4.16 1.63 -2.60
N ILE A 62 4.63 0.67 -1.79
CA ILE A 62 5.18 -0.60 -2.30
C ILE A 62 4.10 -1.41 -3.04
N LEU A 63 2.87 -1.46 -2.51
CA LEU A 63 1.75 -2.13 -3.17
C LEU A 63 1.29 -1.38 -4.43
N SER A 64 1.43 -0.06 -4.49
CA SER A 64 1.21 0.71 -5.73
C SER A 64 2.21 0.32 -6.82
N VAL A 65 3.45 -0.03 -6.45
CA VAL A 65 4.42 -0.60 -7.39
C VAL A 65 4.00 -2.00 -7.84
N ALA A 66 3.44 -2.84 -6.96
CA ALA A 66 2.89 -4.13 -7.37
C ALA A 66 1.75 -3.97 -8.39
N MET A 67 0.83 -3.01 -8.15
CA MET A 67 -0.21 -2.64 -9.13
C MET A 67 0.39 -2.18 -10.45
N MET A 68 1.46 -1.37 -10.41
CA MET A 68 2.16 -0.91 -11.60
C MET A 68 2.73 -2.06 -12.42
N LEU A 69 3.43 -3.00 -11.78
CA LEU A 69 3.96 -4.19 -12.45
C LEU A 69 2.84 -5.00 -13.11
N ARG A 70 1.71 -5.19 -12.40
CA ARG A 70 0.58 -5.95 -12.90
C ARG A 70 -0.12 -5.28 -14.08
N TYR A 71 -0.53 -4.02 -13.92
CA TYR A 71 -1.43 -3.35 -14.87
C TYR A 71 -0.69 -2.67 -16.02
N SER A 72 0.49 -2.11 -15.78
CA SER A 72 1.25 -1.40 -16.83
C SER A 72 2.26 -2.27 -17.57
N PHE A 73 2.83 -3.27 -16.90
CA PHE A 73 3.92 -4.07 -17.46
C PHE A 73 3.54 -5.53 -17.73
N GLY A 74 2.38 -5.99 -17.27
CA GLY A 74 1.96 -7.39 -17.42
C GLY A 74 2.80 -8.38 -16.59
N LEU A 75 3.54 -7.87 -15.60
CA LEU A 75 4.44 -8.61 -14.72
C LEU A 75 3.69 -9.09 -13.47
N ALA A 76 2.69 -9.95 -13.69
CA ALA A 76 1.81 -10.44 -12.62
C ALA A 76 2.57 -11.28 -11.58
N THR A 77 3.54 -12.08 -12.00
CA THR A 77 4.36 -12.92 -11.10
C THR A 77 5.16 -12.06 -10.12
N GLU A 78 5.77 -10.98 -10.62
CA GLU A 78 6.56 -10.05 -9.82
C GLU A 78 5.67 -9.23 -8.88
N ALA A 79 4.47 -8.84 -9.33
CA ALA A 79 3.47 -8.22 -8.49
C ALA A 79 3.03 -9.15 -7.34
N ASP A 80 2.71 -10.40 -7.64
CA ASP A 80 2.34 -11.42 -6.64
C ASP A 80 3.47 -11.65 -5.62
N ALA A 81 4.73 -11.59 -6.06
CA ALA A 81 5.90 -11.72 -5.18
C ALA A 81 5.99 -10.56 -4.18
N ILE A 82 5.76 -9.33 -4.62
CA ILE A 82 5.73 -8.14 -3.73
C ILE A 82 4.58 -8.24 -2.74
N GLU A 83 3.38 -8.56 -3.21
CA GLU A 83 2.18 -8.71 -2.37
C GLU A 83 2.39 -9.81 -1.30
N SER A 84 2.98 -10.94 -1.70
CA SER A 84 3.33 -12.03 -0.79
C SER A 84 4.41 -11.63 0.22
N ALA A 85 5.44 -10.88 -0.19
CA ALA A 85 6.48 -10.39 0.69
C ALA A 85 5.92 -9.46 1.77
N VAL A 86 5.00 -8.55 1.41
CA VAL A 86 4.27 -7.71 2.36
C VAL A 86 3.49 -8.56 3.36
N SER A 87 2.70 -9.54 2.89
CA SER A 87 1.96 -10.46 3.77
C SER A 87 2.89 -11.18 4.75
N LYS A 88 3.98 -11.79 4.26
CA LYS A 88 4.95 -12.50 5.10
C LYS A 88 5.52 -11.62 6.22
N VAL A 89 5.81 -10.34 5.94
CA VAL A 89 6.34 -9.41 6.95
C VAL A 89 5.29 -9.05 7.99
N LEU A 90 4.03 -8.84 7.57
CA LEU A 90 2.93 -8.61 8.49
C LEU A 90 2.62 -9.84 9.35
N ASP A 91 2.69 -11.04 8.78
CA ASP A 91 2.48 -12.31 9.49
C ASP A 91 3.57 -12.57 10.54
N LYS A 92 4.79 -12.08 10.31
CA LYS A 92 5.89 -12.09 11.29
C LYS A 92 5.73 -11.06 12.43
N GLY A 93 4.65 -10.27 12.38
CA GLY A 93 4.26 -9.30 13.40
C GLY A 93 4.88 -7.91 13.25
N TYR A 94 5.57 -7.60 12.15
CA TYR A 94 6.18 -6.27 11.97
C TYR A 94 5.14 -5.22 11.60
N ARG A 95 5.19 -4.06 12.24
CA ARG A 95 4.24 -2.95 12.07
C ARG A 95 4.95 -1.60 12.12
N THR A 96 4.62 -0.69 11.22
CA THR A 96 4.93 0.74 11.39
C THR A 96 3.98 1.37 12.41
N ALA A 97 4.26 2.62 12.81
CA ALA A 97 3.59 3.25 13.95
C ALA A 97 2.07 3.38 13.80
N ASP A 98 1.58 3.56 12.58
CA ASP A 98 0.17 3.72 12.20
C ASP A 98 -0.65 2.43 12.35
N ILE A 99 -0.03 1.27 12.13
CA ILE A 99 -0.68 -0.06 12.20
C ILE A 99 -0.23 -0.89 13.40
N TYR A 100 0.51 -0.28 14.33
CA TYR A 100 1.03 -0.96 15.49
C TYR A 100 -0.09 -1.30 16.49
N THR A 101 -0.04 -2.53 17.01
CA THR A 101 -0.88 -3.01 18.10
C THR A 101 -0.01 -3.71 19.15
N GLU A 102 -0.47 -3.74 20.40
CA GLU A 102 0.29 -4.38 21.49
C GLU A 102 0.59 -5.85 21.18
N GLY A 103 1.83 -6.28 21.43
CA GLY A 103 2.31 -7.62 21.08
C GLY A 103 2.92 -7.74 19.67
N MET A 104 2.85 -6.69 18.84
CA MET A 104 3.53 -6.63 17.55
C MET A 104 4.95 -6.05 17.67
N LYS A 105 5.74 -6.15 16.58
CA LYS A 105 7.10 -5.60 16.48
C LYS A 105 7.05 -4.25 15.76
N LYS A 106 7.18 -3.16 16.52
CA LYS A 106 7.21 -1.81 15.96
C LYS A 106 8.53 -1.55 15.25
N VAL A 107 8.47 -1.12 13.98
CA VAL A 107 9.63 -0.80 13.13
C VAL A 107 9.44 0.55 12.43
N GLY A 108 10.55 1.13 11.96
CA GLY A 108 10.54 2.34 11.14
C GLY A 108 10.31 2.09 9.65
N THR A 109 10.27 3.14 8.85
CA THR A 109 10.07 3.09 7.39
C THR A 109 11.14 2.24 6.71
N SER A 110 12.41 2.52 7.02
CA SER A 110 13.57 1.91 6.37
C SER A 110 13.69 0.43 6.71
N GLU A 111 13.43 0.07 7.96
CA GLU A 111 13.43 -1.31 8.42
C GLU A 111 12.27 -2.09 7.79
N MET A 112 11.06 -1.53 7.74
CA MET A 112 9.92 -2.15 7.06
C MET A 112 10.24 -2.45 5.59
N GLY A 113 10.77 -1.48 4.85
CA GLY A 113 11.19 -1.67 3.45
C GLY A 113 12.26 -2.77 3.31
N SER A 114 13.24 -2.81 4.21
CA SER A 114 14.28 -3.84 4.21
C SER A 114 13.73 -5.24 4.47
N LEU A 115 12.80 -5.38 5.42
CA LEU A 115 12.16 -6.65 5.75
C LEU A 115 11.33 -7.19 4.59
N ILE A 116 10.63 -6.30 3.86
CA ILE A 116 9.85 -6.67 2.68
C ILE A 116 10.80 -7.14 1.56
N ALA A 117 11.85 -6.37 1.27
CA ALA A 117 12.83 -6.74 0.24
C ALA A 117 13.50 -8.10 0.52
N GLN A 118 13.78 -8.41 1.79
CA GLN A 118 14.34 -9.70 2.21
C GLN A 118 13.33 -10.87 2.18
N SER A 119 12.03 -10.57 2.03
CA SER A 119 10.95 -11.57 2.04
C SER A 119 10.40 -11.89 0.64
N LEU A 120 10.98 -11.30 -0.41
CA LEU A 120 10.74 -11.65 -1.82
C LEU A 120 11.16 -13.12 -2.08
#